data_AF-A0A8J7GUY2-F1
#
_entry.id   AF-A0A8J7GUY2-F1
#
_cell.length_a   1.000
_cell.length_b   1.000
_cell.length_c   1.000
_cell.angle_alpha   90.00
_cell.angle_beta   90.00
_cell.angle_gamma   90.00
#
_symmetry.space_group_name_H-M   'P 1'
#
loop_
_entity.id
_entity.type
_entity.pdbx_description
1 polymer ?
#
loop_
_entity_poly.entity_id
_entity_poly.type
_entity_poly.pdbx_seq_one_letter_code
_entity_poly.pdbx_strand_id
1 'polypeptide(L)' 'MQRKRFIAGAVCPQCQAQDTLAVGQEDHVDVVTCVKCGYRQSQSDPPAAAPERQGEHIIGIFHPD' A
#
# COMPACT_ATOMS: atom_id res chain seq x y z
N MET A 1 6.32 -19.25 -11.16
CA MET A 1 7.60 -18.75 -10.58
C MET A 1 7.48 -17.25 -10.39
N GLN A 2 7.16 -16.79 -9.18
CA GLN A 2 6.92 -15.37 -8.91
C GLN A 2 8.26 -14.67 -8.71
N ARG A 3 8.68 -13.89 -9.70
CA ARG A 3 9.97 -13.19 -9.68
C ARG A 3 9.81 -11.90 -8.89
N LYS A 4 10.44 -11.81 -7.72
CA LYS A 4 10.65 -10.53 -7.03
C LYS A 4 11.55 -9.66 -7.90
N ARG A 5 11.11 -8.46 -8.23
CA ARG A 5 11.82 -7.52 -9.12
C ARG A 5 12.44 -6.42 -8.27
N PHE A 6 13.74 -6.20 -8.40
CA PHE A 6 14.38 -5.01 -7.84
C PHE A 6 14.17 -3.83 -8.79
N ILE A 7 13.90 -2.65 -8.23
CA ILE A 7 13.72 -1.43 -9.02
C ILE A 7 15.08 -0.73 -9.14
N ALA A 8 15.73 -0.91 -10.28
CA ALA A 8 17.01 -0.27 -10.56
C ALA A 8 16.85 1.25 -10.67
N GLY A 9 17.68 2.03 -9.98
CA GLY A 9 17.64 3.49 -9.96
C GLY A 9 16.54 4.10 -9.08
N ALA A 10 15.75 3.29 -8.37
CA ALA A 10 14.78 3.82 -7.43
C ALA A 10 15.43 4.22 -6.12
N VAL A 11 15.15 5.44 -5.68
CA VAL A 11 15.62 6.01 -4.41
C VAL A 11 14.51 5.89 -3.38
N CYS A 12 14.79 5.28 -2.25
CA CYS A 12 13.83 5.22 -1.15
C CYS A 12 13.56 6.65 -0.61
N PRO A 13 12.31 7.12 -0.53
CA PRO A 13 12.03 8.46 0.01
C PRO A 13 12.36 8.58 1.50
N GLN A 14 12.30 7.46 2.25
CA GLN A 14 12.47 7.45 3.70
C GLN A 14 13.94 7.47 4.15
N CYS A 15 14.86 6.89 3.37
CA CYS A 15 16.29 6.81 3.72
C CYS A 15 17.23 7.28 2.60
N GLN A 16 16.71 7.76 1.48
CA GLN A 16 17.45 8.16 0.27
C GLN A 16 18.42 7.10 -0.30
N ALA A 17 18.20 5.83 0.04
CA ALA A 17 19.03 4.75 -0.49
C ALA A 17 18.57 4.34 -1.90
N GLN A 18 19.51 4.36 -2.84
CA GLN A 18 19.32 3.92 -4.23
C GLN A 18 19.37 2.39 -4.32
N ASP A 19 18.59 1.81 -5.24
CA ASP A 19 18.57 0.36 -5.54
C ASP A 19 18.17 -0.53 -4.34
N THR A 20 17.42 0.03 -3.38
CA THR A 20 16.99 -0.69 -2.17
C THR A 20 15.52 -1.11 -2.19
N LEU A 21 14.77 -0.73 -3.23
CA LEU A 21 13.35 -1.03 -3.36
C LEU A 21 13.15 -2.35 -4.12
N ALA A 22 12.46 -3.28 -3.49
CA ALA A 22 12.11 -4.59 -4.03
C ALA A 22 10.59 -4.71 -4.17
N VAL A 23 10.12 -5.12 -5.34
CA VAL A 23 8.70 -5.39 -5.62
C VAL A 23 8.45 -6.89 -5.55
N GLY A 24 7.51 -7.28 -4.69
CA GLY A 24 6.95 -8.63 -4.64
C GLY A 24 5.48 -8.59 -5.02
N GLN A 25 4.97 -9.70 -5.55
CA GLN A 25 3.55 -9.88 -5.80
C GLN A 25 2.97 -10.75 -4.69
N GLU A 26 1.96 -10.24 -3.99
CA GLU A 26 1.28 -10.90 -2.86
C GLU A 26 -0.23 -10.78 -3.12
N ASP A 27 -0.96 -11.90 -3.18
CA ASP A 27 -2.41 -11.91 -3.44
C ASP A 27 -2.88 -11.03 -4.63
N HIS A 28 -2.17 -11.11 -5.75
CA HIS A 28 -2.38 -10.29 -6.97
C HIS A 28 -2.10 -8.79 -6.83
N VAL A 29 -1.50 -8.36 -5.72
CA VAL A 29 -1.09 -6.98 -5.44
C VAL A 29 0.43 -6.85 -5.55
N ASP A 30 0.90 -5.82 -6.27
CA ASP A 30 2.31 -5.45 -6.29
C ASP A 30 2.64 -4.65 -5.03
N VAL A 31 3.58 -5.16 -4.24
CA VAL A 31 4.05 -4.55 -3.00
C VAL A 31 5.52 -4.20 -3.10
N VAL A 32 5.81 -2.91 -2.97
CA VAL A 32 7.15 -2.35 -2.94
C VAL A 32 7.66 -2.34 -1.50
N THR A 33 8.86 -2.85 -1.25
CA THR A 33 9.49 -2.88 0.09
C THR A 33 10.94 -2.43 0.00
N CYS A 34 11.36 -1.50 0.86
CA CYS A 34 12.74 -1.08 1.01
C CYS A 34 13.48 -2.02 1.97
N VAL A 35 14.56 -2.65 1.49
CA VAL A 35 15.35 -3.60 2.29
C VAL A 35 16.27 -2.92 3.30
N LYS A 36 16.48 -1.60 3.21
CA LYS A 36 17.36 -0.85 4.13
C LYS A 36 16.65 -0.31 5.37
N CYS A 37 15.48 0.28 5.20
CA CYS A 37 14.75 0.91 6.30
C CYS A 37 13.43 0.19 6.65
N GLY A 38 13.02 -0.80 5.85
CA GLY A 38 11.77 -1.53 6.05
C GLY A 38 10.52 -0.83 5.52
N TYR A 39 10.65 0.28 4.77
CA TYR A 39 9.52 0.98 4.17
C TYR A 39 8.74 0.07 3.21
N ARG A 40 7.44 -0.13 3.42
CA ARG A 40 6.56 -0.95 2.55
C ARG A 40 5.45 -0.08 1.98
N GLN A 41 5.16 -0.22 0.69
CA GLN A 41 4.05 0.43 0.01
C GLN A 41 3.39 -0.54 -0.97
N SER A 42 2.08 -0.74 -0.85
CA SER A 42 1.27 -1.53 -1.77
C SER A 42 0.73 -0.64 -2.87
N GLN A 43 0.99 -0.99 -4.14
CA GLN A 43 0.52 -0.20 -5.28
C GLN A 43 -0.98 -0.43 -5.58
N SER A 44 -1.58 -1.48 -5.01
CA SER A 44 -2.98 -1.85 -5.28
C SER A 44 -4.00 -1.34 -4.25
N ASP A 45 -3.61 -0.49 -3.30
CA ASP A 45 -4.56 0.05 -2.33
C ASP A 45 -4.25 1.52 -2.04
N PRO A 46 -5.15 2.48 -2.33
CA PRO A 46 -5.08 3.79 -1.68
C PRO A 46 -5.04 3.52 -0.17
N PRO A 47 -4.24 4.25 0.60
CA PRO A 47 -3.75 3.80 1.90
C PRO A 47 -4.89 3.23 2.76
N ALA A 48 -4.83 1.93 3.05
CA ALA A 48 -5.49 1.31 4.20
C ALA A 48 -5.01 1.95 5.50
N ALA A 49 -5.42 3.19 5.71
CA ALA A 49 -5.53 3.79 7.02
C ALA A 49 -6.82 3.26 7.64
N ALA A 50 -6.61 2.39 8.63
CA ALA A 50 -7.48 2.05 9.73
C ALA A 50 -8.51 0.91 9.49
N PRO A 51 -8.43 -0.18 10.28
CA PRO A 51 -9.57 -1.06 10.49
C PRO A 51 -10.50 -0.37 11.47
N GLU A 52 -11.50 0.37 11.01
CA GLU A 52 -12.59 0.78 11.89
C GLU A 52 -13.96 0.72 11.22
N ARG A 53 -14.69 -0.30 11.72
CA ARG A 53 -16.14 -0.41 11.82
C ARG A 53 -16.88 -0.84 10.56
N GLN A 54 -16.87 -2.16 10.39
CA GLN A 54 -18.04 -2.88 9.90
C GLN A 54 -19.26 -2.53 10.78
N GLY A 55 -20.35 -2.08 10.17
CA GLY A 55 -21.70 -2.15 10.75
C GLY A 55 -22.38 -0.80 11.03
N GLU A 56 -23.64 -0.71 10.57
CA GLU A 56 -24.69 0.23 11.02
C GLU A 56 -24.50 1.68 10.53
N HIS A 57 -25.34 2.31 9.69
CA HIS A 57 -26.80 2.26 9.66
C HIS A 57 -27.28 3.02 8.40
N ILE A 58 -27.99 2.34 7.49
CA ILE A 58 -28.83 3.00 6.48
C ILE A 58 -30.22 3.12 7.12
N ILE A 59 -30.57 4.27 7.68
CA ILE A 59 -31.97 4.67 7.87
C ILE A 59 -32.08 6.16 7.52
N GLY A 60 -32.78 6.43 6.42
CA GLY A 60 -33.02 7.77 5.93
C GLY A 60 -33.91 8.58 6.85
N ILE A 61 -33.64 9.88 6.93
CA ILE A 61 -34.61 10.87 7.37
C ILE A 61 -34.58 12.01 6.35
N PHE A 62 -35.52 11.93 5.40
CA PHE A 62 -35.91 13.04 4.54
C PHE A 62 -36.61 14.08 5.43
N HIS A 63 -36.04 15.29 5.55
CA HIS A 63 -36.76 16.47 6.03
C HIS A 63 -36.88 17.46 4.87
N PRO A 64 -38.05 17.59 4.23
CA PRO A 64 -38.37 18.75 3.42
C PRO A 64 -38.99 19.83 4.32
N ASP A 65 -38.39 21.02 4.33
CA ASP A 65 -39.14 22.27 4.54
C ASP A 65 -39.57 22.80 3.16
#